data_AF-A0A0S4I3L8-F1
#
_entry.id   AF-A0A0S4I3L8-F1
#
_cell.length_a   1.000
_cell.length_b   1.000
_cell.length_c   1.000
_cell.angle_alpha   90.00
_cell.angle_beta   90.00
_cell.angle_gamma   90.00
#
_symmetry.space_group_name_H-M   'P 1'
#
loop_
_entity.id
_entity.type
_entity.pdbx_description
1 polymer ?
#
loop_
_entity_poly.entity_id
_entity_poly.type
_entity_poly.pdbx_seq_one_letter_code
_entity_poly.pdbx_strand_id
1 'polypeptide(L)'
;MSKINSKIFKYGNSQAISLSKEALHEAGLEIGDVLEYYIEEDNKILFKKVKERAYKDFIKEYYKHGGRYMDEKINQEADEGK
;
A
#
# COMPACT_ATOMS: atom_id res chain seq x y z
N MET A 1 -27.40 3.80 -1.30
CA MET A 1 -26.25 4.28 -0.51
C MET A 1 -26.52 4.01 0.96
N SER A 2 -25.72 3.14 1.56
CA SER A 2 -25.69 2.86 2.99
C SER A 2 -24.97 4.01 3.71
N LYS A 3 -25.59 4.62 4.72
CA LYS A 3 -24.93 5.64 5.55
C LYS A 3 -24.15 4.95 6.67
N ILE A 4 -22.83 4.96 6.58
CA ILE A 4 -21.92 4.41 7.58
C ILE A 4 -21.22 5.58 8.26
N ASN A 5 -21.29 5.66 9.58
CA ASN A 5 -20.61 6.69 10.34
C ASN A 5 -19.15 6.30 10.58
N SER A 6 -18.25 7.23 10.35
CA SER A 6 -16.80 7.06 10.53
C SER A 6 -16.25 8.19 11.37
N LYS A 7 -15.12 7.93 12.04
CA LYS A 7 -14.42 8.93 12.85
C LYS A 7 -12.99 9.08 12.35
N ILE A 8 -12.51 10.31 12.35
CA ILE A 8 -11.10 10.65 12.15
C ILE A 8 -10.42 10.70 13.51
N PHE A 9 -9.27 10.04 13.64
CA PHE A 9 -8.48 10.01 14.87
C PHE A 9 -6.98 10.05 14.57
N LYS A 10 -6.17 10.38 15.59
CA LYS A 10 -4.71 10.41 15.47
C LYS A 10 -4.16 8.99 15.43
N TYR A 11 -3.26 8.70 14.50
CA TYR A 11 -2.55 7.42 14.39
C TYR A 11 -1.06 7.69 14.17
N GLY A 12 -0.27 7.58 15.24
CA GLY A 12 1.13 7.98 15.24
C GLY A 12 1.29 9.49 14.94
N ASN A 13 2.08 9.80 13.90
CA ASN A 13 2.29 11.17 13.42
C ASN A 13 1.24 11.64 12.39
N SER A 14 0.31 10.76 12.01
CA SER A 14 -0.69 11.01 10.98
C SER A 14 -2.12 10.94 11.54
N GLN A 15 -3.10 11.12 10.67
CA GLN A 15 -4.52 10.89 10.96
C GLN A 15 -4.99 9.65 10.20
N ALA A 16 -5.96 8.94 10.79
CA ALA A 16 -6.63 7.80 10.19
C ALA A 16 -8.14 8.02 10.24
N ILE A 17 -8.84 7.45 9.25
CA ILE A 17 -10.30 7.34 9.23
C ILE A 17 -10.71 5.89 9.42
N SER A 18 -11.67 5.64 10.30
CA SER A 18 -12.22 4.29 10.48
C SER A 18 -13.16 3.93 9.33
N LEU A 19 -12.93 2.79 8.67
CA LEU A 19 -13.88 2.18 7.72
C LEU A 19 -14.38 0.86 8.30
N SER A 20 -15.68 0.58 8.19
CA SER A 20 -16.21 -0.71 8.65
C SER A 20 -15.78 -1.83 7.70
N LYS A 21 -15.83 -3.08 8.18
CA LYS A 21 -15.54 -4.25 7.36
C LYS A 21 -16.52 -4.36 6.19
N GLU A 22 -17.79 -4.01 6.39
CA GLU A 22 -18.77 -4.02 5.29
C GLU A 22 -18.42 -2.98 4.24
N ALA A 23 -18.02 -1.76 4.65
CA ALA A 23 -17.64 -0.69 3.72
C ALA A 23 -16.44 -1.07 2.85
N LEU A 24 -15.41 -1.69 3.45
CA LEU A 24 -14.24 -2.21 2.73
C LEU A 24 -14.65 -3.26 1.69
N HIS A 25 -15.48 -4.23 2.10
CA HIS A 25 -15.94 -5.31 1.24
C HIS A 25 -16.81 -4.79 0.08
N GLU A 26 -17.78 -3.90 0.35
CA GLU A 26 -18.63 -3.27 -0.68
C GLU A 26 -17.81 -2.44 -1.69
N ALA A 27 -16.73 -1.81 -1.22
CA ALA A 27 -15.83 -1.02 -2.06
C ALA A 27 -14.79 -1.87 -2.82
N GLY A 28 -14.72 -3.19 -2.58
CA GLY A 28 -13.70 -4.07 -3.18
C GLY A 28 -12.27 -3.74 -2.70
N LEU A 29 -12.16 -3.22 -1.48
CA LEU A 29 -10.91 -2.84 -0.84
C LEU A 29 -10.50 -3.88 0.21
N GLU A 30 -9.21 -4.16 0.27
CA GLU A 30 -8.60 -5.09 1.20
C GLU A 30 -7.47 -4.42 1.99
N ILE A 31 -7.15 -4.98 3.17
CA ILE A 31 -6.02 -4.51 3.96
C ILE A 31 -4.73 -4.75 3.16
N GLY A 32 -3.95 -3.69 2.94
CA GLY A 32 -2.72 -3.73 2.15
C GLY A 32 -2.86 -3.12 0.76
N ASP A 33 -4.08 -2.82 0.30
CA ASP A 33 -4.28 -2.09 -0.94
C ASP A 33 -3.66 -0.68 -0.89
N VAL A 34 -3.01 -0.30 -1.97
CA VAL A 34 -2.53 1.07 -2.17
C VAL A 34 -3.62 1.92 -2.81
N LEU A 35 -3.88 3.08 -2.21
CA LEU A 35 -4.92 4.02 -2.63
C LEU A 35 -4.30 5.38 -2.96
N GLU A 36 -4.79 6.00 -4.02
CA GLU A 36 -4.66 7.43 -4.28
C GLU A 36 -5.92 8.13 -3.79
N TYR A 37 -5.80 9.39 -3.36
CA TYR A 37 -6.95 10.19 -2.98
C TYR A 37 -6.95 11.57 -3.63
N TYR A 38 -8.16 12.07 -3.88
CA TYR A 38 -8.41 13.39 -4.45
C TYR A 38 -9.31 14.17 -3.51
N ILE A 39 -9.03 15.46 -3.37
CA ILE A 39 -9.91 16.41 -2.66
C ILE A 39 -10.81 17.03 -3.72
N GLU A 40 -12.10 16.74 -3.65
CA GLU A 40 -13.11 17.31 -4.52
C GLU A 40 -13.79 18.52 -3.86
N GLU A 41 -14.59 19.25 -4.65
CA GLU A 41 -15.47 20.29 -4.13
C GLU A 41 -16.47 19.70 -3.09
N ASP A 42 -17.03 20.56 -2.25
CA ASP A 42 -17.95 20.19 -1.16
C ASP A 42 -17.35 19.36 0.00
N ASN A 43 -16.05 19.49 0.29
CA ASN A 43 -15.38 18.77 1.38
C ASN A 43 -15.41 17.24 1.22
N LYS A 44 -15.35 16.76 -0.02
CA LYS A 44 -15.34 15.32 -0.33
C LYS A 44 -13.92 14.85 -0.57
N ILE A 45 -13.60 13.66 -0.07
CA ILE A 45 -12.35 12.97 -0.36
C ILE A 45 -12.71 11.68 -1.11
N LEU A 46 -12.20 11.54 -2.33
CA LEU A 46 -12.42 10.36 -3.16
C LEU A 46 -11.17 9.48 -3.14
N PHE A 47 -11.31 8.24 -2.67
CA PHE A 47 -10.25 7.24 -2.70
C PHE A 47 -10.39 6.36 -3.93
N LYS A 48 -9.27 6.11 -4.63
CA LYS A 48 -9.22 5.24 -5.80
C LYS A 48 -8.14 4.19 -5.61
N LYS A 49 -8.51 2.91 -5.83
CA LYS A 49 -7.56 1.81 -5.80
C LYS A 49 -6.54 1.95 -6.91
N VAL A 50 -5.27 1.98 -6.55
CA VAL A 50 -4.17 1.92 -7.49
C VAL A 50 -3.93 0.46 -7.82
N LYS A 51 -3.86 0.13 -9.10
CA LYS A 51 -3.29 -1.15 -9.50
C LYS A 51 -1.79 -1.06 -9.27
N GLU A 52 -1.32 -1.56 -8.14
CA GLU A 52 0.11 -1.81 -7.98
C GLU A 52 0.56 -2.71 -9.14
N ARG A 53 1.63 -2.31 -9.82
CA ARG A 53 2.26 -3.21 -10.80
C ARG A 53 2.61 -4.48 -10.05
N ALA A 54 2.24 -5.64 -10.60
CA ALA A 54 2.62 -6.89 -9.99
C ALA A 54 4.15 -6.89 -9.83
N TYR A 55 4.66 -7.33 -8.68
CA TYR A 55 6.10 -7.41 -8.44
C TYR A 55 6.85 -8.18 -9.55
N LYS A 56 6.16 -9.15 -10.18
CA LYS A 56 6.62 -9.86 -11.38
C LYS A 56 6.87 -8.94 -12.57
N ASP A 57 6.01 -7.96 -12.80
CA ASP A 57 6.16 -6.99 -13.90
C ASP A 57 7.31 -6.03 -13.61
N PHE A 58 7.46 -5.59 -12.36
CA PHE A 58 8.62 -4.80 -11.92
C PHE A 58 9.94 -5.56 -12.12
N ILE A 59 10.01 -6.83 -11.72
CA ILE A 59 11.19 -7.68 -11.93
C ILE A 59 11.49 -7.84 -13.42
N LYS A 60 10.47 -8.12 -14.25
CA LYS A 60 10.64 -8.26 -15.70
C LYS A 60 11.19 -6.98 -16.31
N GLU A 61 10.69 -5.82 -15.90
CA GLU A 61 11.14 -4.51 -16.35
C GLU A 61 12.58 -4.22 -15.91
N TYR A 62 12.93 -4.54 -14.66
CA TYR A 62 14.30 -4.45 -14.14
C TYR A 62 15.30 -5.23 -15.01
N TYR A 63 15.03 -6.51 -15.28
CA TYR A 63 15.89 -7.31 -16.16
C TYR A 63 15.86 -6.84 -17.62
N LYS A 64 14.71 -6.38 -18.12
CA LYS A 64 14.56 -5.86 -19.51
C LYS A 64 15.41 -4.61 -19.74
N HIS A 65 15.57 -3.76 -18.72
CA HIS A 65 16.38 -2.55 -18.80
C HIS A 65 17.86 -2.76 -18.40
N GLY A 66 18.33 -4.00 -18.34
CA GLY A 66 19.73 -4.32 -18.09
C GLY A 66 20.10 -4.36 -16.61
N GLY A 67 19.11 -4.43 -15.71
CA GLY A 67 19.32 -4.74 -14.30
C GLY A 67 20.03 -6.07 -14.17
N ARG A 68 21.27 -6.03 -13.70
CA ARG A 68 22.05 -7.25 -13.41
C ARG A 68 21.68 -7.68 -12.01
N TYR A 69 21.25 -8.93 -11.87
CA TYR A 69 21.18 -9.59 -10.58
C TYR A 69 22.58 -10.04 -10.24
N MET A 70 23.24 -9.31 -9.35
CA MET A 70 24.47 -9.76 -8.73
C MET A 70 24.06 -10.63 -7.55
N ASP A 71 24.16 -11.95 -7.71
CA ASP A 71 24.29 -12.87 -6.57
C ASP A 71 25.64 -12.57 -5.90
N GLU A 72 25.76 -11.44 -5.23
CA GLU A 72 26.77 -11.32 -4.19
C GLU A 72 26.29 -12.23 -3.07
N LYS A 73 26.91 -13.42 -3.00
CA LYS A 73 26.82 -14.31 -1.85
C LYS A 73 26.90 -13.44 -0.60
N ILE A 74 25.79 -13.33 0.11
CA ILE A 74 25.77 -12.76 1.45
C ILE A 74 26.73 -13.65 2.25
N ASN A 75 27.92 -13.15 2.55
CA ASN A 75 28.85 -13.87 3.40
C ASN A 75 28.26 -13.81 4.81
N GLN A 76 27.50 -14.84 5.19
CA GLN A 76 27.04 -15.09 6.54
C GLN A 76 28.21 -15.57 7.40
N GLU A 77 29.29 -14.79 7.45
CA GLU A 77 30.25 -14.93 8.54
C GLU A 77 29.57 -14.35 9.76
N ALA A 78 29.02 -15.29 10.53
CA ALA A 78 28.39 -15.07 11.81
C ALA A 78 29.25 -14.14 12.66
N ASP A 79 28.55 -13.17 13.25
CA ASP A 79 28.95 -12.46 14.45
C ASP A 79 29.16 -13.51 15.56
N GLU A 80 30.31 -14.18 15.56
CA GLU A 80 30.80 -14.93 16.71
C GLU A 80 31.19 -13.89 17.76
N GLY A 81 30.19 -13.53 18.57
CA GLY A 81 30.36 -12.70 19.74
C GLY A 81 31.54 -13.21 20.58
N LYS A 82 32.55 -12.37 20.74
CA LYS A 82 33.58 -12.46 21.77
C LYS A 82 33.34 -11.38 22.81
#